data_AF-A0A119MQQ7-F1
#
_entry.id   AF-A0A119MQQ7-F1
#
_cell.length_a   1.000
_cell.length_b   1.000
_cell.length_c   1.000
_cell.angle_alpha   90.00
_cell.angle_beta   90.00
_cell.angle_gamma   90.00
#
_symmetry.space_group_name_H-M   'P 1'
#
loop_
_entity.id
_entity.type
_entity.pdbx_description
1 polymer ?
#
loop_
_entity_poly.entity_id
_entity_poly.type
_entity_poly.pdbx_seq_one_letter_code
_entity_poly.pdbx_strand_id
1 'polypeptide(L)'
;MMRTASDLFRWIPGNGCSTEALARLRSAFPRPPKPMGEAWFMGADRRMFAELQRDLQTLDVTELERPLEEIAAGTGSFGHNEEWAQWWHYLLAQLTPRGHERGAHALVELLVTGFISQYPDGISSEPYRGFRHDVLDTLGRCLMDTVCWPSGMLDIGMCLDKRYHLSTGMWRWFDAGGKLSCLMFFCLKYLDVAAIRPWLTSVLSIDDPHWRAQIMVWFVGADDMLSGRIRHPSELPESGYPQIDWNGSRYLSGSFGSSVATNAFIHAANRAEAVDTVRSFMTEATFLAWLQSICAHDELEAELADLPFQFHALYGAGRDGAASG
;
A
#
# COMPACT_ATOMS: atom_id res chain seq x y z
N MET A 1 24.36 -8.24 -15.80
CA MET A 1 24.02 -6.97 -16.47
C MET A 1 23.79 -5.92 -15.40
N MET A 2 24.59 -4.84 -15.39
CA MET A 2 24.27 -3.64 -14.61
C MET A 2 23.14 -2.91 -15.35
N ARG A 3 21.99 -2.74 -14.70
CA ARG A 3 20.90 -1.90 -15.19
C ARG A 3 21.36 -0.43 -15.21
N THR A 4 21.02 0.29 -16.27
CA THR A 4 21.31 1.72 -16.42
C THR A 4 20.29 2.55 -15.65
N ALA A 5 20.55 3.85 -15.47
CA ALA A 5 19.68 4.79 -14.74
C ALA A 5 18.21 4.90 -15.23
N SER A 6 17.84 4.16 -16.28
CA SER A 6 16.47 4.06 -16.81
C SER A 6 15.58 3.06 -16.05
N ASP A 7 16.10 2.32 -15.08
CA ASP A 7 15.34 1.35 -14.26
C ASP A 7 14.92 1.90 -12.88
N LEU A 8 14.61 3.20 -12.80
CA LEU A 8 14.08 3.78 -11.56
C LEU A 8 12.62 3.34 -11.36
N PHE A 9 12.31 2.87 -10.16
CA PHE A 9 10.94 2.56 -9.76
C PHE A 9 10.08 3.82 -9.77
N ARG A 10 8.98 3.79 -10.52
CA ARG A 10 8.05 4.93 -10.69
C ARG A 10 6.61 4.44 -10.80
N TRP A 11 5.69 5.30 -10.38
CA TRP A 11 4.27 5.13 -10.65
C TRP A 11 3.92 5.93 -11.90
N ILE A 12 3.56 5.22 -12.97
CA ILE A 12 3.20 5.81 -14.25
C ILE A 12 1.85 5.21 -14.65
N PRO A 13 0.77 6.00 -14.79
CA PRO A 13 -0.54 5.54 -15.23
C PRO A 13 -0.48 4.60 -16.44
N GLY A 14 -1.09 3.42 -16.31
CA GLY A 14 -1.10 2.38 -17.34
C GLY A 14 0.14 1.47 -17.36
N ASN A 15 1.17 1.74 -16.56
CA ASN A 15 2.37 0.92 -16.43
C ASN A 15 2.39 0.19 -15.08
N GLY A 16 1.49 -0.79 -14.94
CA GLY A 16 1.34 -1.56 -13.72
C GLY A 16 2.29 -2.75 -13.61
N CYS A 17 1.73 -3.94 -13.43
CA CYS A 17 2.49 -5.15 -13.10
C CYS A 17 3.42 -5.57 -14.24
N SER A 18 4.72 -5.71 -13.94
CA SER A 18 5.69 -6.25 -14.89
C SER A 18 5.46 -7.75 -15.12
N THR A 19 5.10 -8.12 -16.35
CA THR A 19 4.89 -9.52 -16.77
C THR A 19 6.13 -10.39 -16.53
N GLU A 20 7.33 -9.84 -16.75
CA GLU A 20 8.58 -10.58 -16.56
C GLU A 20 8.88 -10.85 -15.08
N ALA A 21 8.69 -9.84 -14.22
CA ALA A 21 8.83 -9.99 -12.77
C ALA A 21 7.81 -10.99 -12.22
N LEU A 22 6.57 -10.91 -12.68
CA LEU A 22 5.51 -11.84 -12.32
C LEU A 22 5.85 -13.28 -12.74
N ALA A 23 6.39 -13.47 -13.95
CA ALA A 23 6.83 -14.79 -14.40
C ALA A 23 7.95 -15.37 -13.53
N ARG A 24 8.91 -14.54 -13.09
CA ARG A 24 9.96 -14.95 -12.15
C ARG A 24 9.39 -15.32 -10.78
N LEU A 25 8.49 -14.52 -10.22
CA LEU A 25 7.81 -14.84 -8.96
C LEU A 25 7.07 -16.18 -9.05
N ARG A 26 6.29 -16.40 -10.13
CA ARG A 26 5.55 -17.66 -10.32
C ARG A 26 6.46 -18.88 -10.48
N SER A 27 7.62 -18.70 -11.12
CA SER A 27 8.61 -19.76 -11.27
C SER A 27 9.30 -20.10 -9.95
N ALA A 28 9.61 -19.08 -9.14
CA ALA A 28 10.30 -19.25 -7.86
C ALA A 28 9.43 -19.89 -6.78
N PHE A 29 8.12 -19.68 -6.81
CA PHE A 29 7.19 -20.12 -5.77
C PHE A 29 6.13 -21.06 -6.35
N PRO A 30 6.43 -22.36 -6.50
CA PRO A 30 5.44 -23.34 -6.91
C PRO A 30 4.36 -23.52 -5.83
N ARG A 31 3.22 -24.08 -6.22
CA ARG A 31 2.12 -24.40 -5.29
C ARG A 31 2.60 -25.39 -4.21
N PRO A 32 2.37 -25.11 -2.92
CA PRO A 32 2.64 -26.09 -1.87
C PRO A 32 1.79 -27.36 -2.02
N PRO A 33 2.35 -28.56 -1.77
CA PRO A 33 1.66 -29.83 -2.03
C PRO A 33 0.60 -30.18 -0.98
N LYS A 34 0.61 -29.53 0.18
CA LYS A 34 -0.35 -29.73 1.27
C LYS A 34 -1.22 -28.48 1.41
N PRO A 35 -2.53 -28.61 1.68
CA PRO A 35 -3.38 -27.45 1.94
C PRO A 35 -2.83 -26.65 3.11
N MET A 36 -3.04 -25.34 3.06
CA MET A 36 -2.77 -24.47 4.19
C MET A 36 -3.79 -24.76 5.29
N GLY A 37 -3.51 -24.50 6.55
CA GLY A 37 -4.54 -24.41 7.57
C GLY A 37 -4.48 -23.17 8.45
N GLU A 38 -5.57 -22.95 9.17
CA GLU A 38 -5.85 -21.70 9.89
C GLU A 38 -4.86 -21.44 11.03
N ALA A 39 -4.69 -20.17 11.38
CA ALA A 39 -3.79 -19.79 12.46
C ALA A 39 -4.43 -20.02 13.83
N TRP A 40 -5.73 -19.77 13.94
CA TRP A 40 -6.46 -19.77 15.20
C TRP A 40 -7.17 -21.09 15.45
N PHE A 41 -6.45 -22.07 15.99
CA PHE A 41 -7.03 -23.34 16.41
C PHE A 41 -6.64 -23.65 17.86
N MET A 42 -7.63 -24.03 18.67
CA MET A 42 -7.43 -24.50 20.05
C MET A 42 -7.76 -25.99 20.20
N GLY A 43 -8.07 -26.68 19.10
CA GLY A 43 -8.46 -28.09 19.05
C GLY A 43 -7.34 -29.03 18.62
N ALA A 44 -7.63 -30.33 18.62
CA ALA A 44 -6.73 -31.35 18.09
C ALA A 44 -6.62 -31.30 16.55
N ASP A 45 -7.67 -30.83 15.89
CA ASP A 45 -7.75 -30.68 14.44
C ASP A 45 -7.81 -29.19 14.07
N ARG A 46 -7.13 -28.84 12.98
CA ARG A 46 -7.07 -27.49 12.41
C ARG A 46 -7.86 -27.46 11.10
N ARG A 47 -8.67 -26.43 10.85
CA ARG A 47 -9.30 -26.28 9.52
C ARG A 47 -8.21 -26.16 8.46
N MET A 48 -8.40 -26.90 7.37
CA MET A 48 -7.52 -26.84 6.20
C MET A 48 -8.25 -26.15 5.05
N PHE A 49 -7.59 -25.21 4.39
CA PHE A 49 -8.04 -24.50 3.20
C PHE A 49 -7.78 -25.36 1.95
N ALA A 50 -8.56 -26.43 1.80
CA ALA A 50 -8.45 -27.37 0.69
C ALA A 50 -8.77 -26.71 -0.67
N GLU A 51 -9.57 -25.66 -0.67
CA GLU A 51 -9.91 -24.84 -1.84
C GLU A 51 -8.68 -24.27 -2.54
N LEU A 52 -7.60 -23.95 -1.81
CA LEU A 52 -6.35 -23.43 -2.38
C LEU A 52 -5.62 -24.43 -3.28
N GLN A 53 -5.97 -25.72 -3.21
CA GLN A 53 -5.44 -26.75 -4.10
C GLN A 53 -6.11 -26.76 -5.48
N ARG A 54 -7.22 -26.03 -5.65
CA ARG A 54 -7.89 -25.86 -6.94
C ARG A 54 -7.15 -24.85 -7.83
N ASP A 55 -7.72 -24.55 -9.00
CA ASP A 55 -7.30 -23.39 -9.77
C ASP A 55 -7.76 -22.11 -9.07
N LEU A 56 -6.80 -21.31 -8.60
CA LEU A 56 -7.08 -20.05 -7.90
C LEU A 56 -7.90 -19.09 -8.76
N GLN A 57 -7.79 -19.13 -10.09
CA GLN A 57 -8.57 -18.26 -10.99
C GLN A 57 -10.08 -18.55 -10.95
N THR A 58 -10.47 -19.72 -10.44
CA THR A 58 -11.88 -20.13 -10.31
C THR A 58 -12.48 -19.79 -8.94
N LEU A 59 -11.66 -19.37 -7.98
CA LEU A 59 -12.11 -19.00 -6.65
C LEU A 59 -12.58 -17.55 -6.65
N ASP A 60 -13.67 -17.29 -5.96
CA ASP A 60 -14.11 -15.92 -5.73
C ASP A 60 -13.17 -15.19 -4.75
N VAL A 61 -13.30 -13.87 -4.68
CA VAL A 61 -12.45 -13.05 -3.80
C VAL A 61 -12.65 -13.41 -2.33
N THR A 62 -13.86 -13.76 -1.90
CA THR A 62 -14.19 -14.09 -0.51
C THR A 62 -13.49 -15.38 -0.07
N GLU A 63 -13.44 -16.39 -0.95
CA GLU A 63 -12.71 -17.64 -0.74
C GLU A 63 -11.18 -17.41 -0.60
N LEU A 64 -10.65 -16.34 -1.21
CA LEU A 64 -9.23 -15.99 -1.16
C LEU A 64 -8.87 -15.06 0.01
N GLU A 65 -9.79 -14.19 0.44
CA GLU A 65 -9.59 -13.26 1.56
C GLU A 65 -9.25 -14.00 2.84
N ARG A 66 -10.02 -15.05 3.17
CA ARG A 66 -9.85 -15.73 4.47
C ARG A 66 -8.47 -16.38 4.63
N PRO A 67 -7.95 -17.15 3.67
CA PRO A 67 -6.58 -17.67 3.77
C PRO A 67 -5.51 -16.57 3.90
N LEU A 68 -5.61 -15.48 3.15
CA LEU A 68 -4.65 -14.38 3.24
C LEU A 68 -4.69 -13.69 4.60
N GLU A 69 -5.89 -13.51 5.16
CA GLU A 69 -6.08 -12.99 6.51
C GLU A 69 -5.45 -13.91 7.56
N GLU A 70 -5.65 -15.22 7.48
CA GLU A 70 -5.03 -16.19 8.41
C GLU A 70 -3.50 -16.16 8.35
N ILE A 71 -2.92 -16.07 7.15
CA ILE A 71 -1.46 -15.90 6.98
C ILE A 71 -1.01 -14.61 7.68
N ALA A 72 -1.66 -13.49 7.36
CA ALA A 72 -1.25 -12.16 7.83
C ALA A 72 -1.38 -12.02 9.35
N ALA A 73 -2.56 -12.33 9.89
CA ALA A 73 -2.87 -12.27 11.31
C ALA A 73 -2.15 -13.36 12.11
N GLY A 74 -2.03 -14.57 11.55
CA GLY A 74 -1.31 -15.68 12.15
C GLY A 74 0.18 -15.39 12.29
N THR A 75 0.82 -14.91 11.22
CA THR A 75 2.23 -14.51 11.26
C THR A 75 2.45 -13.35 12.23
N GLY A 76 1.53 -12.39 12.23
CA GLY A 76 1.54 -11.30 13.19
C GLY A 76 1.47 -11.80 14.64
N SER A 77 0.58 -12.75 14.95
CA SER A 77 0.29 -13.15 16.34
C SER A 77 1.22 -14.24 16.87
N PHE A 78 1.66 -15.16 16.02
CA PHE A 78 2.40 -16.38 16.40
C PHE A 78 3.83 -16.40 15.86
N GLY A 79 4.25 -15.37 15.12
CA GLY A 79 5.55 -15.31 14.47
C GLY A 79 5.63 -16.13 13.19
N HIS A 80 6.85 -16.30 12.68
CA HIS A 80 7.09 -16.98 11.41
C HIS A 80 6.67 -18.45 11.45
N ASN A 81 5.94 -18.86 10.42
CA ASN A 81 5.57 -20.25 10.17
C ASN A 81 5.90 -20.59 8.71
N GLU A 82 6.67 -21.66 8.50
CA GLU A 82 7.16 -22.04 7.17
C GLU A 82 6.01 -22.35 6.18
N GLU A 83 4.94 -23.01 6.65
CA GLU A 83 3.79 -23.34 5.82
C GLU A 83 3.09 -22.08 5.31
N TRP A 84 2.86 -21.10 6.20
CA TRP A 84 2.24 -19.83 5.83
C TRP A 84 3.14 -19.01 4.91
N ALA A 85 4.46 -19.04 5.12
CA ALA A 85 5.39 -18.33 4.25
C ALA A 85 5.39 -18.91 2.83
N GLN A 86 5.42 -20.24 2.69
CA GLN A 86 5.36 -20.93 1.40
C GLN A 86 4.05 -20.66 0.68
N TRP A 87 2.91 -20.78 1.38
CA TRP A 87 1.60 -20.45 0.80
C TRP A 87 1.50 -18.99 0.42
N TRP A 88 2.05 -18.08 1.24
CA TRP A 88 2.01 -16.68 0.92
C TRP A 88 2.80 -16.37 -0.34
N HIS A 89 4.06 -16.81 -0.48
CA HIS A 89 4.83 -16.52 -1.69
C HIS A 89 4.16 -17.07 -2.96
N TYR A 90 3.51 -18.24 -2.86
CA TYR A 90 2.69 -18.75 -3.96
C TYR A 90 1.50 -17.82 -4.27
N LEU A 91 0.70 -17.47 -3.26
CA LEU A 91 -0.48 -16.61 -3.44
C LEU A 91 -0.11 -15.21 -3.95
N LEU A 92 1.02 -14.64 -3.51
CA LEU A 92 1.54 -13.36 -4.01
C LEU A 92 1.66 -13.39 -5.53
N ALA A 93 2.40 -14.37 -6.03
CA ALA A 93 2.69 -14.50 -7.46
C ALA A 93 1.43 -14.79 -8.31
N GLN A 94 0.41 -15.41 -7.73
CA GLN A 94 -0.82 -15.76 -8.46
C GLN A 94 -1.89 -14.66 -8.40
N LEU A 95 -1.99 -13.96 -7.27
CA LEU A 95 -3.11 -13.06 -6.98
C LEU A 95 -2.80 -11.58 -7.23
N THR A 96 -1.54 -11.17 -7.37
CA THR A 96 -1.22 -9.76 -7.71
C THR A 96 -2.00 -9.23 -8.92
N PRO A 97 -2.14 -9.97 -10.05
CA PRO A 97 -2.95 -9.50 -11.19
C PRO A 97 -4.45 -9.37 -10.89
N ARG A 98 -4.94 -10.06 -9.85
CA ARG A 98 -6.32 -9.99 -9.36
C ARG A 98 -6.50 -8.95 -8.26
N GLY A 99 -5.46 -8.18 -7.92
CA GLY A 99 -5.48 -7.22 -6.81
C GLY A 99 -6.56 -6.13 -6.91
N HIS A 100 -7.10 -5.93 -8.12
CA HIS A 100 -8.14 -4.94 -8.42
C HIS A 100 -9.56 -5.47 -8.30
N GLU A 101 -9.73 -6.78 -8.17
CA GLU A 101 -11.04 -7.39 -8.05
C GLU A 101 -11.78 -6.88 -6.81
N ARG A 102 -13.11 -6.83 -6.93
CA ARG A 102 -13.98 -6.28 -5.90
C ARG A 102 -14.38 -7.40 -4.94
N GLY A 103 -14.03 -7.24 -3.67
CA GLY A 103 -14.44 -8.08 -2.55
C GLY A 103 -15.02 -7.26 -1.42
N ALA A 104 -15.19 -7.87 -0.24
CA ALA A 104 -15.43 -7.12 1.00
C ALA A 104 -14.18 -6.31 1.37
N HIS A 105 -13.01 -6.85 1.03
CA HIS A 105 -11.72 -6.22 1.15
C HIS A 105 -10.97 -6.31 -0.18
N ALA A 106 -10.12 -5.32 -0.48
CA ALA A 106 -9.28 -5.43 -1.65
C ALA A 106 -8.20 -6.49 -1.41
N LEU A 107 -8.08 -7.48 -2.30
CA LEU A 107 -7.04 -8.52 -2.19
C LEU A 107 -5.66 -7.91 -1.99
N VAL A 108 -5.35 -6.83 -2.72
CA VAL A 108 -4.06 -6.12 -2.63
C VAL A 108 -3.72 -5.68 -1.20
N GLU A 109 -4.70 -5.29 -0.38
CA GLU A 109 -4.47 -4.88 1.01
C GLU A 109 -3.99 -6.05 1.86
N LEU A 110 -4.57 -7.23 1.66
CA LEU A 110 -4.15 -8.46 2.33
C LEU A 110 -2.82 -8.99 1.80
N LEU A 111 -2.57 -8.87 0.49
CA LEU A 111 -1.26 -9.21 -0.12
C LEU A 111 -0.15 -8.32 0.49
N VAL A 112 -0.37 -7.01 0.56
CA VAL A 112 0.59 -6.07 1.17
C VAL A 112 0.77 -6.37 2.66
N THR A 113 -0.32 -6.60 3.40
CA THR A 113 -0.26 -6.91 4.83
C THR A 113 0.52 -8.22 5.07
N GLY A 114 0.20 -9.28 4.33
CA GLY A 114 0.92 -10.55 4.41
C GLY A 114 2.41 -10.40 4.08
N PHE A 115 2.74 -9.57 3.08
CA PHE A 115 4.13 -9.26 2.75
C PHE A 115 4.85 -8.60 3.92
N ILE A 116 4.23 -7.60 4.52
CA ILE A 116 4.83 -6.88 5.65
C ILE A 116 4.95 -7.77 6.88
N SER A 117 3.98 -8.65 7.14
CA SER A 117 4.06 -9.62 8.23
C SER A 117 5.22 -10.61 8.04
N GLN A 118 5.52 -11.06 6.82
CA GLN A 118 6.68 -11.94 6.59
C GLN A 118 8.03 -11.20 6.58
N TYR A 119 8.03 -9.93 6.19
CA TYR A 119 9.26 -9.12 6.04
C TYR A 119 9.21 -7.82 6.87
N PRO A 120 8.96 -7.88 8.19
CA PRO A 120 8.68 -6.70 9.01
C PRO A 120 9.88 -5.75 9.11
N ASP A 121 11.11 -6.26 9.09
CA ASP A 121 12.35 -5.47 9.14
C ASP A 121 12.98 -5.25 7.75
N GLY A 122 12.19 -5.42 6.69
CA GLY A 122 12.70 -5.40 5.31
C GLY A 122 13.07 -6.80 4.81
N ILE A 123 13.57 -6.86 3.58
CA ILE A 123 13.97 -8.11 2.92
C ILE A 123 15.47 -8.28 3.12
N SER A 124 15.86 -8.86 4.26
CA SER A 124 17.25 -9.10 4.65
C SER A 124 17.86 -10.32 3.92
N SER A 125 17.05 -11.36 3.72
CA SER A 125 17.40 -12.56 2.96
C SER A 125 16.40 -12.73 1.83
N GLU A 126 16.80 -12.36 0.61
CA GLU A 126 15.95 -12.58 -0.57
C GLU A 126 15.81 -14.09 -0.85
N PRO A 127 14.59 -14.62 -1.07
CA PRO A 127 14.38 -16.01 -1.48
C PRO A 127 15.13 -16.36 -2.77
N TYR A 128 15.30 -15.38 -3.65
CA TYR A 128 16.17 -15.44 -4.82
C TYR A 128 16.66 -14.03 -5.17
N ARG A 129 17.78 -13.94 -5.89
CA ARG A 129 18.37 -12.65 -6.28
C ARG A 129 17.40 -11.83 -7.12
N GLY A 130 17.06 -10.63 -6.65
CA GLY A 130 16.16 -9.70 -7.32
C GLY A 130 14.70 -9.80 -6.85
N PHE A 131 14.39 -10.63 -5.86
CA PHE A 131 13.04 -10.77 -5.32
C PHE A 131 12.43 -9.43 -4.91
N ARG A 132 13.18 -8.55 -4.22
CA ARG A 132 12.67 -7.21 -3.84
C ARG A 132 12.16 -6.44 -5.05
N HIS A 133 12.94 -6.43 -6.12
CA HIS A 133 12.61 -5.70 -7.35
C HIS A 133 11.40 -6.31 -8.03
N ASP A 134 11.32 -7.65 -8.09
CA ASP A 134 10.17 -8.31 -8.72
C ASP A 134 8.87 -8.04 -7.97
N VAL A 135 8.89 -8.00 -6.64
CA VAL A 135 7.71 -7.65 -5.83
C VAL A 135 7.34 -6.18 -6.00
N LEU A 136 8.32 -5.26 -5.99
CA LEU A 136 8.06 -3.85 -6.26
C LEU A 136 7.45 -3.66 -7.66
N ASP A 137 8.08 -4.22 -8.69
CA ASP A 137 7.67 -4.12 -10.09
C ASP A 137 6.35 -4.87 -10.40
N THR A 138 5.82 -5.62 -9.45
CA THR A 138 4.48 -6.24 -9.54
C THR A 138 3.53 -5.61 -8.52
N LEU A 139 3.53 -6.11 -7.28
CA LEU A 139 2.64 -5.64 -6.22
C LEU A 139 2.77 -4.13 -6.00
N GLY A 140 4.00 -3.60 -5.95
CA GLY A 140 4.23 -2.17 -5.75
C GLY A 140 3.72 -1.26 -6.87
N ARG A 141 3.42 -1.80 -8.07
CA ARG A 141 2.91 -1.04 -9.23
C ARG A 141 1.47 -1.37 -9.59
N CYS A 142 0.79 -2.27 -8.88
CA CYS A 142 -0.49 -2.75 -9.37
C CYS A 142 -1.53 -1.62 -9.52
N LEU A 143 -1.53 -0.58 -8.67
CA LEU A 143 -2.42 0.60 -8.84
C LEU A 143 -2.22 1.35 -10.16
N MET A 144 -1.09 1.15 -10.84
CA MET A 144 -0.77 1.75 -12.12
C MET A 144 -1.19 0.86 -13.30
N ASP A 145 -1.82 -0.29 -13.06
CA ASP A 145 -2.34 -1.16 -14.12
C ASP A 145 -3.37 -0.43 -15.00
N THR A 146 -3.47 -0.87 -16.24
CA THR A 146 -4.43 -0.34 -17.24
C THR A 146 -5.89 -0.48 -16.83
N VAL A 147 -6.23 -1.38 -15.90
CA VAL A 147 -7.58 -1.49 -15.34
C VAL A 147 -7.92 -0.33 -14.38
N CYS A 148 -6.91 0.23 -13.72
CA CYS A 148 -7.05 1.44 -12.89
C CYS A 148 -6.90 2.71 -13.71
N TRP A 149 -6.20 2.62 -14.85
CA TRP A 149 -5.92 3.74 -15.74
C TRP A 149 -6.34 3.45 -17.19
N PRO A 150 -7.63 3.15 -17.46
CA PRO A 150 -8.09 2.86 -18.82
C PRO A 150 -7.80 4.06 -19.73
N SER A 151 -7.03 3.82 -20.79
CA SER A 151 -6.58 4.86 -21.72
C SER A 151 -5.83 6.02 -21.04
N GLY A 152 -5.16 5.76 -19.91
CA GLY A 152 -4.40 6.75 -19.15
C GLY A 152 -5.24 7.64 -18.22
N MET A 153 -6.56 7.44 -18.15
CA MET A 153 -7.46 8.18 -17.26
C MET A 153 -7.76 7.38 -16.01
N LEU A 154 -7.87 8.03 -14.85
CA LEU A 154 -8.16 7.36 -13.58
C LEU A 154 -9.58 6.77 -13.55
N ASP A 155 -9.69 5.48 -13.25
CA ASP A 155 -10.94 4.86 -12.80
C ASP A 155 -10.97 4.90 -11.26
N ILE A 156 -11.72 5.86 -10.70
CA ILE A 156 -11.79 6.08 -9.24
C ILE A 156 -12.37 4.87 -8.49
N GLY A 157 -13.22 4.07 -9.14
CA GLY A 157 -13.84 2.90 -8.52
C GLY A 157 -12.91 1.69 -8.52
N MET A 158 -12.07 1.53 -9.55
CA MET A 158 -11.09 0.45 -9.61
C MET A 158 -9.82 0.77 -8.83
N CYS A 159 -9.29 1.98 -8.98
CA CYS A 159 -8.04 2.42 -8.38
C CYS A 159 -8.19 2.76 -6.89
N LEU A 160 -9.20 3.56 -6.53
CA LEU A 160 -9.34 4.15 -5.19
C LEU A 160 -10.51 3.55 -4.39
N ASP A 161 -11.23 2.58 -4.98
CA ASP A 161 -12.47 2.00 -4.45
C ASP A 161 -13.53 3.06 -4.05
N LYS A 162 -13.55 4.19 -4.77
CA LYS A 162 -14.50 5.26 -4.51
C LYS A 162 -15.87 4.92 -5.09
N ARG A 163 -16.89 5.00 -4.23
CA ARG A 163 -18.28 4.76 -4.58
C ARG A 163 -19.17 5.74 -3.84
N TYR A 164 -20.21 6.20 -4.54
CA TYR A 164 -21.24 7.00 -3.92
C TYR A 164 -22.04 6.16 -2.92
N HIS A 165 -21.94 6.49 -1.63
CA HIS A 165 -22.66 5.81 -0.57
C HIS A 165 -24.08 6.35 -0.48
N LEU A 166 -25.07 5.59 -0.99
CA LEU A 166 -26.48 6.00 -0.99
C LEU A 166 -27.05 6.30 0.40
N SER A 167 -26.54 5.65 1.45
CA SER A 167 -27.02 5.85 2.82
C SER A 167 -26.58 7.18 3.42
N THR A 168 -25.40 7.68 3.04
CA THR A 168 -24.84 8.94 3.55
C THR A 168 -24.92 10.08 2.55
N GLY A 169 -25.15 9.77 1.27
CA GLY A 169 -25.17 10.74 0.18
C GLY A 169 -23.79 11.32 -0.18
N MET A 170 -22.71 10.60 0.12
CA MET A 170 -21.32 11.08 -0.02
C MET A 170 -20.42 10.03 -0.67
N TRP A 171 -19.33 10.46 -1.29
CA TRP A 171 -18.26 9.62 -1.86
C TRP A 171 -17.17 9.25 -0.84
N ARG A 172 -17.09 9.98 0.27
CA ARG A 172 -16.05 9.89 1.31
C ARG A 172 -14.67 10.22 0.75
N TRP A 173 -14.53 11.39 0.14
CA TRP A 173 -13.23 11.87 -0.36
C TRP A 173 -12.20 12.16 0.75
N PHE A 174 -12.63 12.26 2.00
CA PHE A 174 -11.76 12.34 3.20
C PHE A 174 -11.11 11.00 3.62
N ASP A 175 -11.50 9.90 3.00
CA ASP A 175 -10.86 8.59 3.13
C ASP A 175 -9.87 8.46 1.96
N ALA A 176 -8.62 8.04 2.16
CA ALA A 176 -7.65 7.88 1.07
C ALA A 176 -7.84 6.55 0.30
N GLY A 177 -8.63 5.62 0.85
CA GLY A 177 -8.81 4.25 0.36
C GLY A 177 -7.68 3.33 0.84
N GLY A 178 -8.06 2.10 1.21
CA GLY A 178 -7.12 1.10 1.73
C GLY A 178 -6.06 0.68 0.71
N LYS A 179 -6.43 0.53 -0.57
CA LYS A 179 -5.50 0.19 -1.66
C LYS A 179 -4.37 1.22 -1.83
N LEU A 180 -4.71 2.51 -1.91
CA LEU A 180 -3.72 3.59 -2.03
C LEU A 180 -2.84 3.61 -0.78
N SER A 181 -3.46 3.56 0.39
CA SER A 181 -2.75 3.67 1.66
C SER A 181 -1.75 2.54 1.86
N CYS A 182 -2.16 1.28 1.68
CA CYS A 182 -1.28 0.13 1.88
C CYS A 182 -0.10 0.14 0.90
N LEU A 183 -0.31 0.54 -0.36
CA LEU A 183 0.74 0.58 -1.37
C LEU A 183 1.70 1.77 -1.21
N MET A 184 1.22 2.93 -0.76
CA MET A 184 2.08 4.06 -0.38
C MET A 184 3.00 3.67 0.78
N PHE A 185 2.45 3.05 1.82
CA PHE A 185 3.24 2.54 2.95
C PHE A 185 4.20 1.43 2.55
N PHE A 186 3.76 0.50 1.69
CA PHE A 186 4.60 -0.56 1.13
C PHE A 186 5.81 0.01 0.38
N CYS A 187 5.58 0.97 -0.53
CA CYS A 187 6.67 1.59 -1.29
C CYS A 187 7.63 2.36 -0.36
N LEU A 188 7.11 3.16 0.58
CA LEU A 188 7.95 3.87 1.56
C LEU A 188 8.78 2.93 2.43
N LYS A 189 8.25 1.73 2.74
CA LYS A 189 8.94 0.75 3.58
C LYS A 189 10.03 -0.03 2.83
N TYR A 190 9.80 -0.41 1.57
CA TYR A 190 10.67 -1.35 0.86
C TYR A 190 11.52 -0.74 -0.26
N LEU A 191 11.27 0.50 -0.66
CA LEU A 191 12.19 1.21 -1.55
C LEU A 191 13.46 1.59 -0.78
N ASP A 192 14.60 1.47 -1.48
CA ASP A 192 15.84 2.06 -1.00
C ASP A 192 15.68 3.59 -0.95
N VAL A 193 16.32 4.25 0.01
CA VAL A 193 16.19 5.70 0.23
C VAL A 193 16.43 6.51 -1.06
N ALA A 194 17.40 6.10 -1.88
CA ALA A 194 17.72 6.76 -3.16
C ALA A 194 16.59 6.67 -4.21
N ALA A 195 15.68 5.70 -4.08
CA ALA A 195 14.54 5.52 -4.97
C ALA A 195 13.29 6.29 -4.51
N ILE A 196 13.24 6.75 -3.25
CA ILE A 196 12.07 7.44 -2.68
C ILE A 196 11.75 8.72 -3.45
N ARG A 197 12.73 9.60 -3.68
CA ARG A 197 12.47 10.87 -4.37
C ARG A 197 12.00 10.70 -5.82
N PRO A 198 12.67 9.91 -6.69
CA PRO A 198 12.19 9.69 -8.05
C PRO A 198 10.79 9.05 -8.09
N TRP A 199 10.52 8.07 -7.23
CA TRP A 199 9.22 7.43 -7.13
C TRP A 199 8.15 8.44 -6.68
N LEU A 200 8.36 9.11 -5.55
CA LEU A 200 7.35 10.00 -4.99
C LEU A 200 7.10 11.22 -5.89
N THR A 201 8.14 11.73 -6.57
CA THR A 201 7.96 12.75 -7.61
C THR A 201 7.03 12.24 -8.72
N SER A 202 7.17 10.99 -9.17
CA SER A 202 6.26 10.43 -10.18
C SER A 202 4.81 10.33 -9.67
N VAL A 203 4.61 10.00 -8.40
CA VAL A 203 3.29 9.97 -7.74
C VAL A 203 2.65 11.37 -7.73
N LEU A 204 3.42 12.39 -7.33
CA LEU A 204 2.96 13.78 -7.26
C LEU A 204 2.75 14.40 -8.66
N SER A 205 3.44 13.91 -9.68
CA SER A 205 3.32 14.43 -11.06
C SER A 205 2.10 13.95 -11.84
N ILE A 206 1.30 13.03 -11.30
CA ILE A 206 0.07 12.55 -11.97
C ILE A 206 -0.96 13.69 -12.05
N ASP A 207 -1.38 14.02 -13.26
CA ASP A 207 -2.28 15.14 -13.57
C ASP A 207 -3.74 14.69 -13.61
N ASP A 208 -4.28 14.33 -12.45
CA ASP A 208 -5.68 13.96 -12.26
C ASP A 208 -6.22 14.59 -10.96
N PRO A 209 -7.37 15.31 -10.98
CA PRO A 209 -7.89 16.00 -9.80
C PRO A 209 -8.24 15.07 -8.64
N HIS A 210 -8.86 13.92 -8.92
CA HIS A 210 -9.24 12.94 -7.90
C HIS A 210 -7.98 12.29 -7.31
N TRP A 211 -6.97 11.98 -8.13
CA TRP A 211 -5.68 11.51 -7.64
C TRP A 211 -5.02 12.53 -6.70
N ARG A 212 -4.89 13.79 -7.14
CA ARG A 212 -4.30 14.87 -6.33
C ARG A 212 -4.99 15.04 -4.99
N ALA A 213 -6.32 15.03 -4.99
CA ALA A 213 -7.11 15.08 -3.78
C ALA A 213 -6.75 13.94 -2.82
N GLN A 214 -6.72 12.70 -3.31
CA GLN A 214 -6.39 11.53 -2.48
C GLN A 214 -4.95 11.54 -1.97
N ILE A 215 -4.00 12.05 -2.76
CA ILE A 215 -2.62 12.23 -2.30
C ILE A 215 -2.54 13.25 -1.16
N MET A 216 -3.27 14.38 -1.25
CA MET A 216 -3.33 15.35 -0.14
C MET A 216 -3.93 14.72 1.13
N VAL A 217 -5.06 14.04 0.99
CA VAL A 217 -5.76 13.33 2.08
C VAL A 217 -4.82 12.32 2.75
N TRP A 218 -4.14 11.50 1.95
CA TRP A 218 -3.19 10.50 2.45
C TRP A 218 -2.03 11.14 3.23
N PHE A 219 -1.42 12.21 2.71
CA PHE A 219 -0.31 12.89 3.38
C PHE A 219 -0.70 13.57 4.69
N VAL A 220 -1.92 14.12 4.78
CA VAL A 220 -2.44 14.67 6.04
C VAL A 220 -2.62 13.56 7.06
N GLY A 221 -3.27 12.44 6.68
CA GLY A 221 -3.49 11.31 7.59
C GLY A 221 -2.19 10.60 7.99
N ALA A 222 -1.20 10.54 7.09
CA ALA A 222 0.07 9.88 7.32
C ALA A 222 1.10 10.73 8.08
N ASP A 223 0.82 12.01 8.38
CA ASP A 223 1.78 12.93 9.01
C ASP A 223 2.35 12.39 10.33
N ASP A 224 1.51 11.75 11.16
CA ASP A 224 1.98 11.13 12.42
C ASP A 224 2.99 10.00 12.17
N MET A 225 2.78 9.17 11.15
CA MET A 225 3.72 8.11 10.78
C MET A 225 4.99 8.66 10.13
N LEU A 226 4.86 9.68 9.26
CA LEU A 226 5.97 10.32 8.56
C LEU A 226 6.85 11.17 9.50
N SER A 227 6.25 11.84 10.49
CA SER A 227 6.97 12.53 11.56
C SER A 227 7.52 11.57 12.63
N GLY A 228 6.99 10.35 12.69
CA GLY A 228 7.37 9.31 13.64
C GLY A 228 6.76 9.47 15.03
N ARG A 229 5.69 10.27 15.16
CA ARG A 229 4.82 10.27 16.35
C ARG A 229 4.15 8.91 16.52
N ILE A 230 3.70 8.33 15.42
CA ILE A 230 3.22 6.94 15.35
C ILE A 230 4.31 6.07 14.72
N ARG A 231 4.52 4.87 15.27
CA ARG A 231 5.57 3.94 14.81
C ARG A 231 5.05 2.83 13.93
N HIS A 232 3.80 2.42 14.12
CA HIS A 232 3.20 1.25 13.47
C HIS A 232 1.80 1.56 12.93
N PRO A 233 1.38 0.93 11.81
CA PRO A 233 0.03 1.09 11.28
C PRO A 233 -1.09 0.68 12.24
N SER A 234 -0.82 -0.23 13.18
CA SER A 234 -1.80 -0.63 14.20
C SER A 234 -2.15 0.47 15.21
N GLU A 235 -1.37 1.55 15.25
CA GLU A 235 -1.62 2.72 16.09
C GLU A 235 -2.45 3.80 15.35
N LEU A 236 -2.76 3.60 14.06
CA LEU A 236 -3.65 4.48 13.32
C LEU A 236 -5.05 4.45 13.95
N PRO A 237 -5.72 5.61 14.09
CA PRO A 237 -7.06 5.66 14.66
C PRO A 237 -8.09 5.00 13.72
N GLU A 238 -8.85 4.03 14.23
CA GLU A 238 -9.89 3.31 13.46
C GLU A 238 -10.94 4.26 12.85
N SER A 239 -11.19 5.39 13.49
CA SER A 239 -12.14 6.42 13.04
C SER A 239 -11.46 7.77 12.84
N GLY A 240 -10.22 7.78 12.34
CA GLY A 240 -9.46 9.01 12.07
C GLY A 240 -10.11 9.90 11.01
N TYR A 241 -9.74 11.18 11.00
CA TYR A 241 -10.03 12.10 9.90
C TYR A 241 -8.75 12.85 9.54
N PRO A 242 -8.21 12.68 8.32
CA PRO A 242 -8.67 11.77 7.27
C PRO A 242 -8.40 10.29 7.59
N GLN A 243 -9.07 9.37 6.88
CA GLN A 243 -8.85 7.92 7.02
C GLN A 243 -7.76 7.45 6.05
N ILE A 244 -6.79 6.70 6.56
CA ILE A 244 -5.66 6.14 5.81
C ILE A 244 -5.32 4.70 6.22
N ASP A 245 -6.21 4.06 6.98
CA ASP A 245 -6.06 2.66 7.34
C ASP A 245 -6.40 1.76 6.15
N TRP A 246 -6.04 0.49 6.28
CA TRP A 246 -6.38 -0.53 5.30
C TRP A 246 -6.63 -1.85 6.03
N ASN A 247 -7.28 -2.78 5.35
CA ASN A 247 -7.57 -4.08 5.92
C ASN A 247 -6.28 -4.84 6.27
N GLY A 248 -6.14 -5.14 7.55
CA GLY A 248 -4.98 -5.82 8.10
C GLY A 248 -3.86 -4.93 8.64
N SER A 249 -3.96 -3.59 8.50
CA SER A 249 -3.03 -2.63 9.13
C SER A 249 -2.85 -2.88 10.64
N ARG A 250 -3.93 -3.21 11.35
CA ARG A 250 -3.94 -3.57 12.77
C ARG A 250 -3.12 -4.82 13.14
N TYR A 251 -2.86 -5.70 12.18
CA TYR A 251 -2.02 -6.89 12.39
C TYR A 251 -0.52 -6.53 12.43
N LEU A 252 -0.15 -5.31 12.05
CA LEU A 252 1.23 -4.86 11.85
C LEU A 252 1.75 -4.02 13.04
N SER A 253 1.72 -4.57 14.25
CA SER A 253 2.12 -3.89 15.50
C SER A 253 3.61 -3.92 15.81
N GLY A 254 4.44 -4.51 14.94
CA GLY A 254 5.90 -4.43 15.05
C GLY A 254 6.57 -5.43 15.99
N SER A 255 5.85 -6.29 16.72
CA SER A 255 6.44 -7.46 17.40
C SER A 255 5.43 -8.37 18.07
N PHE A 256 5.53 -9.66 17.79
CA PHE A 256 5.18 -10.70 18.77
C PHE A 256 6.25 -11.80 18.73
N GLY A 257 6.97 -11.98 19.84
CA GLY A 257 7.85 -13.13 20.07
C GLY A 257 9.35 -12.85 20.36
N SER A 258 9.87 -11.65 20.12
CA SER A 258 11.24 -11.29 20.53
C SER A 258 11.30 -9.84 21.01
N SER A 259 12.25 -9.52 21.87
CA SER A 259 12.43 -8.19 22.51
C SER A 259 12.88 -7.07 21.54
N VAL A 260 12.45 -7.12 20.28
CA VAL A 260 13.00 -6.37 19.13
C VAL A 260 11.98 -5.36 18.55
N ALA A 261 10.89 -5.07 19.27
CA ALA A 261 9.84 -4.11 18.90
C ALA A 261 10.26 -2.63 18.89
N THR A 262 11.51 -2.31 18.59
CA THR A 262 12.03 -0.93 18.63
C THR A 262 12.08 -0.27 17.26
N ASN A 263 11.99 -1.04 16.17
CA ASN A 263 12.17 -0.49 14.83
C ASN A 263 10.88 0.17 14.34
N ALA A 264 10.97 1.43 13.93
CA ALA A 264 9.87 2.13 13.28
C ALA A 264 9.45 1.39 12.00
N PHE A 265 8.15 1.35 11.70
CA PHE A 265 7.61 0.68 10.52
C PHE A 265 8.23 1.19 9.21
N ILE A 266 8.40 2.52 9.09
CA ILE A 266 9.14 3.17 8.01
C ILE A 266 10.50 3.60 8.55
N HIS A 267 11.57 3.26 7.84
CA HIS A 267 12.91 3.70 8.19
C HIS A 267 12.99 5.24 8.22
N ALA A 268 13.67 5.81 9.22
CA ALA A 268 13.72 7.26 9.43
C ALA A 268 14.24 8.02 8.20
N ALA A 269 15.23 7.47 7.50
CA ALA A 269 15.76 8.06 6.26
C ALA A 269 14.71 8.11 5.14
N ASN A 270 13.86 7.08 5.00
CA ASN A 270 12.82 7.06 3.98
C ASN A 270 11.71 8.08 4.30
N ARG A 271 11.37 8.24 5.59
CA ARG A 271 10.42 9.28 6.03
C ARG A 271 10.94 10.68 5.74
N ALA A 272 12.19 10.96 6.12
CA ALA A 272 12.82 12.25 5.86
C ALA A 272 12.85 12.56 4.35
N GLU A 273 13.31 11.61 3.53
CA GLU A 273 13.37 11.78 2.08
C GLU A 273 11.97 12.00 1.46
N ALA A 274 10.93 11.32 1.97
CA ALA A 274 9.56 11.52 1.53
C ALA A 274 9.05 12.92 1.87
N VAL A 275 9.17 13.35 3.12
CA VAL A 275 8.74 14.69 3.57
C VAL A 275 9.47 15.79 2.78
N ASP A 276 10.79 15.66 2.63
CA ASP A 276 11.61 16.62 1.88
C ASP A 276 11.23 16.67 0.39
N THR A 277 10.90 15.52 -0.20
CA THR A 277 10.41 15.46 -1.59
C THR A 277 9.07 16.18 -1.74
N VAL A 278 8.10 15.96 -0.86
CA VAL A 278 6.80 16.66 -0.93
C VAL A 278 6.99 18.16 -0.77
N ARG A 279 7.76 18.60 0.22
CA ARG A 279 8.05 20.02 0.45
C ARG A 279 8.75 20.68 -0.72
N SER A 280 9.68 19.97 -1.35
CA SER A 280 10.39 20.47 -2.54
C SER A 280 9.45 20.58 -3.76
N PHE A 281 8.51 19.65 -3.91
CA PHE A 281 7.56 19.61 -5.02
C PHE A 281 6.42 20.63 -4.85
N MET A 282 5.96 20.83 -3.61
CA MET A 282 4.78 21.61 -3.28
C MET A 282 5.09 23.10 -3.10
N THR A 283 5.49 23.74 -4.19
CA THR A 283 5.55 25.21 -4.28
C THR A 283 4.15 25.82 -4.15
N GLU A 284 4.07 27.11 -3.83
CA GLU A 284 2.78 27.83 -3.80
C GLU A 284 2.04 27.73 -5.13
N ALA A 285 2.75 27.85 -6.26
CA ALA A 285 2.17 27.71 -7.60
C ALA A 285 1.63 26.28 -7.84
N THR A 286 2.36 25.26 -7.42
CA THR A 286 1.92 23.84 -7.51
C THR A 286 0.65 23.64 -6.68
N PHE A 287 0.64 24.13 -5.44
CA PHE A 287 -0.50 24.00 -4.54
C PHE A 287 -1.75 24.67 -5.09
N LEU A 288 -1.63 25.92 -5.55
CA LEU A 288 -2.76 26.65 -6.14
C LEU A 288 -3.29 25.97 -7.40
N ALA A 289 -2.41 25.42 -8.25
CA ALA A 289 -2.83 24.66 -9.43
C ALA A 289 -3.60 23.39 -9.06
N TRP A 290 -3.14 22.64 -8.04
CA TRP A 290 -3.87 21.47 -7.54
C TRP A 290 -5.22 21.87 -6.97
N LEU A 291 -5.26 22.89 -6.12
CA LEU A 291 -6.50 23.38 -5.51
C LEU A 291 -7.51 23.80 -6.56
N GLN A 292 -7.08 24.56 -7.58
CA GLN A 292 -7.95 24.93 -8.70
C GLN A 292 -8.49 23.70 -9.44
N SER A 293 -7.66 22.68 -9.69
CA SER A 293 -8.11 21.46 -10.37
C SER A 293 -9.13 20.67 -9.53
N ILE A 294 -8.98 20.68 -8.20
CA ILE A 294 -9.89 20.00 -7.26
C ILE A 294 -11.23 20.76 -7.17
N CYS A 295 -11.20 22.10 -7.06
CA CYS A 295 -12.40 22.93 -7.02
C CYS A 295 -13.23 22.92 -8.32
N ALA A 296 -12.71 22.34 -9.41
CA ALA A 296 -13.49 22.13 -10.62
C ALA A 296 -14.49 20.95 -10.50
N HIS A 297 -14.46 20.21 -9.38
CA HIS A 297 -15.30 19.06 -9.10
C HIS A 297 -16.10 19.27 -7.80
N ASP A 298 -17.41 19.48 -7.93
CA ASP A 298 -18.32 19.79 -6.83
C ASP A 298 -18.21 18.79 -5.67
N GLU A 299 -18.08 17.49 -5.97
CA GLU A 299 -17.97 16.44 -4.95
C GLU A 299 -16.66 16.51 -4.16
N LEU A 300 -15.56 16.92 -4.78
CA LEU A 300 -14.28 17.07 -4.12
C LEU A 300 -14.27 18.32 -3.25
N GLU A 301 -14.76 19.44 -3.79
CA GLU A 301 -14.86 20.71 -3.05
C GLU A 301 -15.74 20.57 -1.81
N ALA A 302 -16.88 19.90 -1.94
CA ALA A 302 -17.83 19.73 -0.84
C ALA A 302 -17.30 18.82 0.28
N GLU A 303 -16.55 17.77 -0.04
CA GLU A 303 -16.18 16.72 0.93
C GLU A 303 -14.78 16.86 1.54
N LEU A 304 -13.85 17.53 0.86
CA LEU A 304 -12.47 17.67 1.36
C LEU A 304 -12.34 18.72 2.47
N ALA A 305 -13.32 19.62 2.61
CA ALA A 305 -13.33 20.67 3.63
C ALA A 305 -11.98 21.41 3.72
N ASP A 306 -11.32 21.36 4.88
CA ASP A 306 -10.05 22.06 5.13
C ASP A 306 -8.80 21.21 4.87
N LEU A 307 -8.93 19.94 4.44
CA LEU A 307 -7.82 19.04 4.20
C LEU A 307 -6.76 19.60 3.23
N PRO A 308 -7.10 20.27 2.11
CA PRO A 308 -6.09 20.89 1.25
C PRO A 308 -5.25 21.95 1.97
N PHE A 309 -5.86 22.74 2.85
CA PHE A 309 -5.14 23.76 3.63
C PHE A 309 -4.31 23.13 4.75
N GLN A 310 -4.79 22.07 5.40
CA GLN A 310 -4.00 21.30 6.36
C GLN A 310 -2.75 20.70 5.67
N PHE A 311 -2.93 20.11 4.48
CA PHE A 311 -1.82 19.60 3.67
C PHE A 311 -0.80 20.70 3.37
N HIS A 312 -1.24 21.88 2.93
CA HIS A 312 -0.36 23.02 2.68
C HIS A 312 0.35 23.52 3.96
N ALA A 313 -0.33 23.52 5.11
CA ALA A 313 0.29 23.92 6.38
C ALA A 313 1.39 22.96 6.88
N LEU A 314 1.30 21.68 6.50
CA LEU A 314 2.28 20.64 6.83
C LEU A 314 3.46 20.61 5.84
N TYR A 315 3.18 20.78 4.55
CA TYR A 315 4.12 20.49 3.46
C TYR A 315 4.38 21.63 2.47
N GLY A 316 3.73 22.79 2.59
CA GLY A 316 3.95 23.95 1.71
C GLY A 316 5.29 24.66 1.96
N ALA A 317 5.82 25.31 0.92
CA ALA A 317 7.03 26.13 1.00
C ALA A 317 6.81 27.34 1.91
N GLY A 318 7.46 27.38 3.07
CA GLY A 318 7.31 28.50 4.02
C GLY A 318 7.78 28.25 5.47
N ARG A 319 8.21 27.03 5.81
CA ARG A 319 8.71 26.72 7.16
C ARG A 319 10.19 27.05 7.41
N ASP A 320 10.92 27.57 6.42
CA ASP A 320 12.36 27.85 6.53
C ASP A 320 12.71 29.03 7.47
N GLY A 321 11.73 29.64 8.15
CA GLY A 321 11.93 30.82 8.99
C GLY A 321 11.69 30.69 10.50
N ALA A 322 11.21 29.55 11.03
CA ALA A 322 10.70 29.51 12.42
C ALA A 322 11.37 28.51 13.39
N ALA A 323 12.36 27.74 12.94
CA ALA A 323 13.03 26.73 13.79
C ALA A 323 14.52 27.05 14.01
N SER A 324 14.78 28.20 14.63
CA SER A 324 16.08 28.52 15.25
C SER A 324 15.88 29.47 16.43
N GLY A 325 15.14 28.99 17.44
CA GLY A 325 14.91 29.63 18.73
C GLY A 325 14.77 28.58 19.81
#